data_AF-A0A6J5CSY3-F1
#
_entry.id   AF-A0A6J5CSY3-F1
#
_cell.length_a   1.000
_cell.length_b   1.000
_cell.length_c   1.000
_cell.angle_alpha   90.00
_cell.angle_beta   90.00
_cell.angle_gamma   90.00
#
_symmetry.space_group_name_H-M   'P 1'
#
loop_
_entity.id
_entity.type
_entity.pdbx_description
1 polymer ?
#
loop_
_entity_poly.entity_id
_entity_poly.type
_entity_poly.pdbx_seq_one_letter_code
_entity_poly.pdbx_strand_id
1 'polypeptide(L)'
;MANNNQMTVSRYTAILAEYDLILGEARGFSGRLTGRQVVDEHLKLAEIIFTKMVCHAISLRRISPTLQNGSNPELWDIGAACAIARTLVESFDALGYIALQPVTDPEREMRILLWELHDKEHRLTMLDGIGAEGPDIEQLRDNAKKLRDAAMTHPFYGNLSRKVQQKIAASEAPAYIRIQSDRNQASGINHDYYLNVIMQLSQYVHTLPFALSQLRLTHAGDPGALQIMSLPLQYCMPFIAKAIEGMGQLWPALRTKMPEDTQRKIDLWILLAADGVKGAGK
;
A
#
# COMPACT_ATOMS: atom_id res chain seq x y z
N MET A 1 -33.34 12.53 -20.31
CA MET A 1 -32.05 13.03 -19.80
C MET A 1 -31.12 11.83 -19.69
N ALA A 2 -30.24 11.64 -20.67
CA ALA A 2 -29.42 10.44 -20.79
C ALA A 2 -28.35 10.43 -19.69
N ASN A 3 -28.16 9.24 -19.10
CA ASN A 3 -27.31 8.98 -17.95
C ASN A 3 -25.83 9.16 -18.35
N ASN A 4 -25.27 10.36 -18.14
CA ASN A 4 -23.95 10.78 -18.62
C ASN A 4 -22.77 10.16 -17.84
N ASN A 5 -22.96 9.00 -17.19
CA ASN A 5 -22.03 8.44 -16.21
C ASN A 5 -21.56 7.01 -16.53
N GLN A 6 -21.82 6.52 -17.74
CA GLN A 6 -21.37 5.19 -18.17
C GLN A 6 -19.88 5.21 -18.57
N MET A 7 -19.10 4.21 -18.13
CA MET A 7 -17.69 4.09 -18.50
C MET A 7 -17.55 3.82 -20.00
N THR A 8 -16.67 4.56 -20.67
CA THR A 8 -16.38 4.40 -22.10
C THR A 8 -14.93 3.97 -22.29
N VAL A 9 -14.61 3.40 -23.46
CA VAL A 9 -13.23 3.08 -23.86
C VAL A 9 -12.31 4.31 -23.73
N SER A 10 -12.79 5.47 -24.17
CA SER A 10 -12.05 6.73 -24.07
C SER A 10 -11.77 7.12 -22.62
N ARG A 11 -12.78 7.05 -21.74
CA ARG A 11 -12.62 7.36 -20.31
C ARG A 11 -11.66 6.38 -19.62
N TYR A 12 -11.77 5.09 -19.91
CA TYR A 12 -10.87 4.08 -19.38
C TYR A 12 -9.43 4.30 -19.85
N THR A 13 -9.24 4.61 -21.14
CA THR A 13 -7.91 4.93 -21.70
C THR A 13 -7.31 6.18 -21.05
N ALA A 14 -8.12 7.19 -20.74
CA ALA A 14 -7.67 8.37 -20.01
C ALA A 14 -7.22 8.03 -18.57
N ILE A 15 -7.94 7.14 -17.88
CA ILE A 15 -7.56 6.64 -16.54
C ILE A 15 -6.21 5.90 -16.61
N LEU A 16 -6.00 5.07 -17.63
CA LEU A 16 -4.72 4.39 -17.83
C LEU A 16 -3.58 5.38 -18.10
N ALA A 17 -3.80 6.37 -18.96
CA ALA A 17 -2.79 7.38 -19.26
C ALA A 17 -2.41 8.19 -18.01
N GLU A 18 -3.40 8.51 -17.17
CA GLU A 18 -3.15 9.18 -15.89
C GLU A 18 -2.40 8.30 -14.89
N TYR A 19 -2.76 7.02 -14.80
CA TYR A 19 -2.03 6.04 -14.00
C TYR A 19 -0.58 5.90 -14.46
N ASP A 20 -0.35 5.78 -15.77
CA ASP A 20 0.98 5.66 -16.38
C ASP A 20 1.85 6.89 -16.09
N LEU A 21 1.25 8.08 -16.10
CA LEU A 21 1.92 9.34 -15.77
C LEU A 21 2.37 9.37 -14.30
N ILE A 22 1.48 9.05 -13.35
CA ILE A 22 1.83 9.04 -11.91
C ILE A 22 2.84 7.92 -11.61
N LEU A 23 2.66 6.75 -12.20
CA LEU A 23 3.60 5.64 -12.09
C LEU A 23 4.98 6.01 -12.66
N GLY A 24 5.02 6.75 -13.77
CA GLY A 24 6.26 7.24 -14.37
C GLY A 24 7.09 8.05 -13.37
N GLU A 25 6.46 8.95 -12.62
CA GLU A 25 7.13 9.74 -11.58
C GLU A 25 7.64 8.87 -10.42
N ALA A 26 6.82 7.93 -9.94
CA ALA A 26 7.24 7.02 -8.87
C ALA A 26 8.42 6.14 -9.29
N ARG A 27 8.40 5.63 -10.53
CA ARG A 27 9.52 4.86 -11.13
C ARG A 27 10.77 5.70 -11.29
N GLY A 28 10.62 6.94 -11.79
CA GLY A 28 11.71 7.89 -11.91
C GLY A 28 12.36 8.17 -10.56
N PHE A 29 11.56 8.36 -9.52
CA PHE A 29 12.06 8.56 -8.16
C PHE A 29 12.81 7.33 -7.64
N SER A 30 12.23 6.13 -7.79
CA SER A 30 12.87 4.86 -7.39
C SER A 30 14.22 4.66 -8.09
N GLY A 31 14.31 4.96 -9.39
CA GLY A 31 15.56 4.88 -10.14
C GLY A 31 16.65 5.84 -9.62
N ARG A 32 16.28 7.00 -9.06
CA ARG A 32 17.22 7.97 -8.47
C ARG A 32 17.70 7.59 -7.07
N LEU A 33 17.04 6.65 -6.39
CA LEU A 33 17.47 6.11 -5.10
C LEU A 33 18.58 5.08 -5.26
N THR A 34 18.64 4.39 -6.40
CA THR A 34 19.57 3.29 -6.64
C THR A 34 21.03 3.70 -6.44
N GLY A 35 21.79 2.87 -5.72
CA GLY A 35 23.25 3.03 -5.53
C GLY A 35 23.64 4.02 -4.44
N ARG A 36 22.68 4.58 -3.69
CA ARG A 36 22.96 5.46 -2.55
C ARG A 36 23.30 4.65 -1.31
N GLN A 37 24.22 5.16 -0.51
CA GLN A 37 24.41 4.67 0.85
C GLN A 37 23.47 5.42 1.78
N VAL A 38 22.56 4.68 2.40
CA VAL A 38 21.62 5.19 3.39
C VAL A 38 22.03 4.60 4.73
N VAL A 39 22.33 5.45 5.71
CA VAL A 39 22.82 5.00 7.03
C VAL A 39 21.66 4.69 7.96
N ASP A 40 20.67 5.59 8.04
CA ASP A 40 19.53 5.45 8.94
C ASP A 40 18.60 4.32 8.50
N GLU A 41 18.26 3.43 9.44
CA GLU A 41 17.52 2.20 9.15
C GLU A 41 16.12 2.48 8.58
N HIS A 42 15.42 3.48 9.13
CA HIS A 42 14.09 3.86 8.65
C HIS A 42 14.10 4.34 7.19
N LEU A 43 15.19 4.99 6.75
CA LEU A 43 15.34 5.46 5.37
C LEU A 43 15.67 4.29 4.41
N LYS A 44 16.44 3.30 4.85
CA LYS A 44 16.65 2.05 4.08
C LYS A 44 15.33 1.32 3.88
N LEU A 45 14.56 1.15 4.96
CA LEU A 45 13.24 0.54 4.89
C LEU A 45 12.31 1.33 3.98
N ALA A 46 12.34 2.67 4.04
CA ALA A 46 11.55 3.52 3.15
C ALA A 46 11.81 3.24 1.68
N GLU A 47 13.09 3.13 1.27
CA GLU A 47 13.47 2.80 -0.11
C GLU A 47 12.95 1.41 -0.53
N ILE A 48 13.11 0.40 0.34
CA ILE A 48 12.68 -0.98 0.07
C ILE A 48 11.17 -1.05 -0.09
N ILE A 49 10.41 -0.45 0.84
CA ILE A 49 8.95 -0.47 0.82
C ILE A 49 8.42 0.32 -0.38
N PHE A 50 9.00 1.50 -0.65
CA PHE A 50 8.62 2.30 -1.82
C PHE A 50 8.87 1.54 -3.12
N THR A 51 10.02 0.89 -3.26
CA THR A 51 10.34 0.06 -4.43
C THR A 51 9.35 -1.09 -4.58
N LYS A 52 9.01 -1.78 -3.48
CA LYS A 52 7.96 -2.81 -3.47
C LYS A 52 6.60 -2.26 -3.93
N MET A 53 6.21 -1.07 -3.45
CA MET A 53 4.97 -0.40 -3.86
C MET A 53 4.98 -0.07 -5.37
N VAL A 54 6.10 0.44 -5.89
CA VAL A 54 6.28 0.71 -7.33
C VAL A 54 6.20 -0.58 -8.15
N CYS A 55 6.78 -1.69 -7.68
CA CYS A 55 6.63 -3.00 -8.31
C CYS A 55 5.17 -3.46 -8.37
N HIS A 56 4.39 -3.27 -7.29
CA HIS A 56 2.95 -3.56 -7.30
C HIS A 56 2.20 -2.69 -8.31
N ALA A 57 2.55 -1.41 -8.43
CA ALA A 57 1.93 -0.50 -9.40
C ALA A 57 2.23 -0.91 -10.85
N ILE A 58 3.48 -1.31 -11.14
CA ILE A 58 3.87 -1.86 -12.45
C ILE A 58 3.08 -3.14 -12.76
N SER A 59 2.98 -4.06 -11.80
CA SER A 59 2.24 -5.30 -11.98
C SER A 59 0.76 -5.04 -12.24
N LEU A 60 0.13 -4.13 -11.49
CA LEU A 60 -1.27 -3.75 -11.71
C LEU A 60 -1.48 -3.21 -13.13
N ARG A 61 -0.58 -2.33 -13.59
CA ARG A 61 -0.65 -1.79 -14.94
C ARG A 61 -0.51 -2.85 -16.03
N ARG A 62 0.39 -3.82 -15.83
CA ARG A 62 0.66 -4.91 -16.79
C ARG A 62 -0.52 -5.84 -16.99
N ILE A 63 -1.31 -6.09 -15.95
CA ILE A 63 -2.52 -6.92 -16.04
C ILE A 63 -3.79 -6.11 -16.37
N SER A 64 -3.67 -4.78 -16.47
CA SER A 64 -4.79 -3.92 -16.84
C SER A 64 -4.98 -3.92 -18.36
N PRO A 65 -6.21 -4.10 -18.86
CA PRO A 65 -6.52 -4.15 -20.29
C PRO A 65 -5.95 -2.97 -21.08
N THR A 66 -5.28 -3.20 -22.22
CA THR A 66 -4.77 -2.11 -23.09
C THR A 66 -5.71 -1.77 -24.26
N LEU A 67 -6.83 -2.49 -24.39
CA LEU A 67 -7.90 -2.28 -25.38
C LEU A 67 -7.44 -2.14 -26.85
N GLN A 68 -6.29 -2.73 -27.21
CA GLN A 68 -5.80 -2.70 -28.58
C GLN A 68 -6.64 -3.62 -29.48
N ASN A 69 -7.03 -3.12 -30.66
CA ASN A 69 -7.85 -3.87 -31.61
C ASN A 69 -7.12 -5.14 -32.07
N GLY A 70 -7.72 -6.31 -31.85
CA GLY A 70 -7.30 -7.57 -32.49
C GLY A 70 -6.65 -8.63 -31.59
N SER A 71 -6.56 -8.43 -30.27
CA SER A 71 -6.18 -9.52 -29.36
C SER A 71 -7.37 -10.49 -29.15
N ASN A 72 -7.07 -11.79 -29.07
CA ASN A 72 -7.98 -12.86 -28.65
C ASN A 72 -8.86 -12.45 -27.45
N PRO A 73 -10.03 -13.09 -27.23
CA PRO A 73 -10.85 -12.82 -26.05
C PRO A 73 -9.99 -12.90 -24.78
N GLU A 74 -9.74 -11.74 -24.17
CA GLU A 74 -8.88 -11.61 -23.00
C GLU A 74 -9.75 -11.81 -21.76
N LEU A 75 -9.35 -12.75 -20.90
CA LEU A 75 -9.96 -12.85 -19.58
C LEU A 75 -9.42 -11.72 -18.71
N TRP A 76 -10.29 -10.77 -18.35
CA TRP A 76 -9.92 -9.68 -17.46
C TRP A 76 -9.97 -10.15 -16.01
N ASP A 77 -8.80 -10.39 -15.41
CA ASP A 77 -8.68 -10.88 -14.05
C ASP A 77 -8.81 -9.75 -13.02
N ILE A 78 -10.06 -9.39 -12.73
CA ILE A 78 -10.39 -8.41 -11.69
C ILE A 78 -9.92 -8.85 -10.30
N GLY A 79 -9.94 -10.16 -10.01
CA GLY A 79 -9.53 -10.69 -8.71
C GLY A 79 -8.04 -10.41 -8.46
N ALA A 80 -7.20 -10.72 -9.44
CA ALA A 80 -5.77 -10.41 -9.39
C ALA A 80 -5.50 -8.90 -9.36
N ALA A 81 -6.22 -8.10 -10.15
CA ALA A 81 -6.09 -6.64 -10.15
C ALA A 81 -6.41 -6.05 -8.77
N CYS A 82 -7.51 -6.48 -8.14
CA CYS A 82 -7.86 -6.05 -6.79
C CYS A 82 -6.87 -6.57 -5.73
N ALA A 83 -6.35 -7.79 -5.86
CA ALA A 83 -5.34 -8.32 -4.95
C ALA A 83 -4.05 -7.49 -5.00
N ILE A 84 -3.54 -7.18 -6.20
CA ILE A 84 -2.35 -6.35 -6.37
C ILE A 84 -2.60 -4.93 -5.84
N ALA A 85 -3.76 -4.34 -6.14
CA ALA A 85 -4.11 -3.03 -5.61
C ALA A 85 -4.12 -2.98 -4.08
N ARG A 86 -4.65 -4.02 -3.40
CA ARG A 86 -4.57 -4.13 -1.93
C ARG A 86 -3.13 -4.13 -1.44
N THR A 87 -2.27 -4.94 -2.05
CA THR A 87 -0.85 -5.00 -1.66
C THR A 87 -0.12 -3.67 -1.88
N LEU A 88 -0.55 -2.87 -2.86
CA LEU A 88 -0.03 -1.51 -3.08
C LEU A 88 -0.45 -0.58 -1.93
N VAL A 89 -1.73 -0.57 -1.57
CA VAL A 89 -2.27 0.22 -0.45
C VAL A 89 -1.59 -0.16 0.87
N GLU A 90 -1.45 -1.47 1.13
CA GLU A 90 -0.74 -1.98 2.33
C GLU A 90 0.75 -1.60 2.35
N SER A 91 1.40 -1.55 1.18
CA SER A 91 2.78 -1.07 1.07
C SER A 91 2.88 0.42 1.40
N PHE A 92 1.90 1.24 0.99
CA PHE A 92 1.85 2.64 1.41
C PHE A 92 1.65 2.78 2.93
N ASP A 93 0.75 2.00 3.53
CA ASP A 93 0.53 2.00 4.98
C ASP A 93 1.83 1.73 5.75
N ALA A 94 2.57 0.73 5.30
CA ALA A 94 3.88 0.36 5.84
C ALA A 94 4.90 1.49 5.66
N LEU A 95 4.99 2.09 4.47
CA LEU A 95 5.88 3.21 4.16
C LEU A 95 5.57 4.43 5.05
N GLY A 96 4.28 4.78 5.14
CA GLY A 96 3.77 5.86 5.97
C GLY A 96 4.15 5.66 7.43
N TYR A 97 3.85 4.48 7.97
CA TYR A 97 4.07 4.15 9.37
C TYR A 97 5.56 4.16 9.76
N ILE A 98 6.46 3.72 8.89
CA ILE A 98 7.85 3.49 9.28
C ILE A 98 8.74 4.66 8.93
N ALA A 99 8.44 5.34 7.83
CA ALA A 99 9.31 6.37 7.29
C ALA A 99 8.67 7.75 7.27
N LEU A 100 7.44 7.89 6.76
CA LEU A 100 6.91 9.21 6.40
C LEU A 100 6.24 9.96 7.54
N GLN A 101 5.61 9.26 8.49
CA GLN A 101 4.86 9.92 9.57
C GLN A 101 5.81 10.72 10.49
N PRO A 102 5.42 11.94 10.90
CA PRO A 102 6.22 12.77 11.79
C PRO A 102 6.07 12.27 13.22
N VAL A 103 6.99 11.40 13.64
CA VAL A 103 7.06 10.88 15.01
C VAL A 103 8.43 11.14 15.62
N THR A 104 8.50 11.07 16.94
CA THR A 104 9.77 11.19 17.67
C THR A 104 10.69 10.01 17.36
N ASP A 105 12.01 10.21 17.50
CA ASP A 105 12.99 9.15 17.25
C ASP A 105 12.75 7.92 18.13
N PRO A 106 12.47 8.04 19.46
CA PRO A 106 12.15 6.87 20.27
C PRO A 106 10.88 6.13 19.83
N GLU A 107 9.87 6.83 19.30
CA GLU A 107 8.72 6.15 18.72
C GLU A 107 9.15 5.40 17.46
N ARG A 108 9.92 6.02 16.57
CA ARG A 108 10.39 5.40 15.31
C ARG A 108 11.25 4.16 15.56
N GLU A 109 12.19 4.24 16.49
CA GLU A 109 13.02 3.12 16.94
C GLU A 109 12.15 1.95 17.43
N MET A 110 11.17 2.24 18.30
CA MET A 110 10.22 1.22 18.76
C MET A 110 9.40 0.60 17.62
N ARG A 111 8.96 1.40 16.63
CA ARG A 111 8.22 0.89 15.47
C ARG A 111 9.04 -0.12 14.67
N ILE A 112 10.30 0.20 14.40
CA ILE A 112 11.21 -0.70 13.66
C ILE A 112 11.50 -1.96 14.46
N LEU A 113 11.82 -1.80 15.75
CA LEU A 113 12.09 -2.91 16.66
C LEU A 113 10.91 -3.90 16.73
N LEU A 114 9.68 -3.40 16.83
CA LEU A 114 8.49 -4.24 16.82
C LEU A 114 8.19 -4.85 15.46
N TRP A 115 8.57 -4.19 14.36
CA TRP A 115 8.39 -4.74 13.03
C TRP A 115 9.31 -5.94 12.79
N GLU A 116 10.56 -5.83 13.23
CA GLU A 116 11.52 -6.95 13.21
C GLU A 116 11.08 -8.08 14.13
N LEU A 117 10.62 -7.76 15.35
CA LEU A 117 10.10 -8.76 16.29
C LEU A 117 8.89 -9.50 15.69
N HIS A 118 7.95 -8.76 15.10
CA HIS A 118 6.78 -9.32 14.42
C HIS A 118 7.18 -10.30 13.30
N ASP A 119 8.18 -9.96 12.47
CA ASP A 119 8.70 -10.86 11.44
C ASP A 119 9.21 -12.18 12.06
N LYS A 120 10.04 -12.10 13.12
CA LYS A 120 10.59 -13.31 13.74
C LYS A 120 9.53 -14.18 14.40
N GLU A 121 8.62 -13.58 15.17
CA GLU A 121 7.54 -14.31 15.86
C GLU A 121 6.55 -14.93 14.87
N HIS A 122 6.18 -14.20 13.82
CA HIS A 122 5.31 -14.74 12.77
C HIS A 122 5.98 -15.86 11.99
N ARG A 123 7.28 -15.72 11.67
CA ARG A 123 8.06 -16.79 11.01
C ARG A 123 8.15 -18.04 11.89
N LEU A 124 8.39 -17.89 13.19
CA LEU A 124 8.38 -19.01 14.13
C LEU A 124 7.02 -19.70 14.17
N THR A 125 5.93 -18.93 14.22
CA THR A 125 4.56 -19.49 14.18
C THR A 125 4.32 -20.36 12.94
N MET A 126 4.79 -19.91 11.77
CA MET A 126 4.68 -20.70 10.54
C MET A 126 5.55 -21.96 10.55
N LEU A 127 6.79 -21.86 11.06
CA LEU A 127 7.73 -22.99 11.14
C LEU A 127 7.26 -24.05 12.14
N ASP A 128 6.73 -23.62 13.28
CA ASP A 128 6.15 -24.49 14.30
C ASP A 128 4.93 -25.22 13.76
N GLY A 129 4.10 -24.55 12.96
CA GLY A 129 2.93 -25.15 12.30
C GLY A 129 3.26 -26.28 11.33
N ILE A 130 4.49 -26.36 10.81
CA ILE A 130 4.96 -27.46 9.95
C ILE A 130 5.91 -28.42 10.66
N GLY A 131 6.14 -28.25 11.97
CA GLY A 131 7.05 -29.09 12.76
C GLY A 131 8.51 -28.97 12.34
N ALA A 132 8.95 -27.79 11.86
CA ALA A 132 10.34 -27.58 11.49
C ALA A 132 11.23 -27.48 12.75
N GLU A 133 12.36 -28.17 12.75
CA GLU A 133 13.34 -28.20 13.84
C GLU A 133 14.77 -27.99 13.32
N GLY A 134 15.67 -27.49 14.17
CA GLY A 134 17.10 -27.40 13.87
C GLY A 134 17.79 -26.15 14.43
N PRO A 135 19.13 -26.08 14.34
CA PRO A 135 19.92 -24.99 14.92
C PRO A 135 19.51 -23.59 14.43
N ASP A 136 19.13 -23.46 13.15
CA ASP A 136 18.70 -22.18 12.58
C ASP A 136 17.38 -21.68 13.19
N ILE A 137 16.51 -22.60 13.62
CA ILE A 137 15.23 -22.27 14.25
C ILE A 137 15.46 -21.86 15.70
N GLU A 138 16.33 -22.54 16.42
CA GLU A 138 16.73 -22.13 17.77
C GLU A 138 17.42 -20.76 17.74
N GLN A 139 18.28 -20.50 16.75
CA GLN A 139 18.87 -19.18 16.55
C GLN A 139 17.80 -18.10 16.27
N LEU A 140 16.76 -18.44 15.52
CA LEU A 140 15.62 -17.56 15.28
C LEU A 140 14.83 -17.27 16.57
N ARG A 141 14.60 -18.29 17.42
CA ARG A 141 13.96 -18.12 18.74
C ARG A 141 14.79 -17.22 19.65
N ASP A 142 16.10 -17.41 19.71
CA ASP A 142 17.00 -16.56 20.48
C ASP A 142 16.97 -15.11 20.00
N ASN A 143 16.94 -14.89 18.69
CA ASN A 143 16.83 -13.55 18.11
C ASN A 143 15.49 -12.89 18.45
N ALA A 144 14.37 -13.62 18.34
CA ALA A 144 13.05 -13.12 18.74
C ALA A 144 13.03 -12.74 20.23
N LYS A 145 13.61 -13.58 21.10
CA LYS A 145 13.72 -13.29 22.53
C LYS A 145 14.51 -12.00 22.80
N LYS A 146 15.68 -11.83 22.17
CA LYS A 146 16.51 -10.61 22.31
C LYS A 146 15.75 -9.36 21.86
N LEU A 147 15.06 -9.42 20.72
CA LEU A 147 14.24 -8.32 20.21
C LEU A 147 13.10 -7.97 21.16
N ARG A 148 12.44 -8.97 21.75
CA ARG A 148 11.38 -8.78 22.75
C ARG A 148 11.90 -8.15 24.03
N ASP A 149 13.02 -8.63 24.56
CA ASP A 149 13.64 -8.07 25.77
C ASP A 149 14.06 -6.61 25.52
N ALA A 150 14.60 -6.31 24.34
CA ALA A 150 14.89 -4.94 23.92
C ALA A 150 13.62 -4.08 23.82
N ALA A 151 12.54 -4.61 23.25
CA ALA A 151 11.26 -3.89 23.13
C ALA A 151 10.67 -3.58 24.51
N MET A 152 10.71 -4.53 25.45
CA MET A 152 10.17 -4.35 26.81
C MET A 152 10.99 -3.40 27.67
N THR A 153 12.27 -3.21 27.36
CA THR A 153 13.18 -2.28 28.06
C THR A 153 13.36 -0.95 27.34
N HIS A 154 12.80 -0.80 26.14
CA HIS A 154 12.90 0.40 25.33
C HIS A 154 12.26 1.62 26.03
N PRO A 155 12.85 2.83 25.97
CA PRO A 155 12.30 4.03 26.63
C PRO A 155 10.86 4.36 26.26
N PHE A 156 10.44 4.03 25.03
CA PHE A 156 9.08 4.25 24.53
C PHE A 156 8.06 3.17 24.98
N TYR A 157 8.48 2.08 25.63
CA TYR A 157 7.58 0.97 25.99
C TYR A 157 6.42 1.41 26.89
N GLY A 158 6.70 2.30 27.86
CA GLY A 158 5.70 2.86 28.76
C GLY A 158 4.62 3.69 28.05
N ASN A 159 4.90 4.20 26.85
CA ASN A 159 3.97 4.98 26.04
C ASN A 159 3.04 4.10 25.18
N LEU A 160 3.32 2.80 25.08
CA LEU A 160 2.47 1.86 24.36
C LEU A 160 1.16 1.63 25.11
N SER A 161 0.08 1.33 24.37
CA SER A 161 -1.16 0.90 25.01
C SER A 161 -0.95 -0.43 25.75
N ARG A 162 -1.70 -0.62 26.86
CA ARG A 162 -1.66 -1.87 27.64
C ARG A 162 -1.89 -3.12 26.78
N LYS A 163 -2.75 -3.01 25.76
CA LYS A 163 -3.02 -4.09 24.80
C LYS A 163 -1.78 -4.46 23.98
N VAL A 164 -1.01 -3.47 23.52
CA VAL A 164 0.23 -3.71 22.76
C VAL A 164 1.30 -4.29 23.69
N GLN A 165 1.46 -3.76 24.89
CA GLN A 165 2.40 -4.30 25.89
C GLN A 165 2.10 -5.78 26.21
N GLN A 166 0.82 -6.12 26.42
CA GLN A 166 0.40 -7.50 26.66
C GLN A 166 0.74 -8.42 25.48
N LYS A 167 0.52 -7.96 24.25
CA LYS A 167 0.87 -8.71 23.04
C LYS A 167 2.37 -8.98 22.93
N ILE A 168 3.19 -7.97 23.18
CA ILE A 168 4.66 -8.12 23.18
C ILE A 168 5.08 -9.16 24.24
N ALA A 169 4.55 -9.05 25.46
CA ALA A 169 4.85 -10.01 26.53
C ALA A 169 4.38 -11.44 26.21
N ALA A 170 3.32 -11.59 25.40
CA ALA A 170 2.75 -12.87 25.00
C ALA A 170 3.43 -13.50 23.76
N SER A 171 4.48 -12.89 23.20
CA SER A 171 5.09 -13.28 21.92
C SER A 171 4.15 -13.15 20.71
N GLU A 172 3.29 -12.13 20.73
CA GLU A 172 2.34 -11.79 19.68
C GLU A 172 2.53 -10.34 19.21
N ALA A 173 3.79 -9.89 19.07
CA ALA A 173 4.11 -8.52 18.75
C ALA A 173 3.38 -8.06 17.48
N PRO A 174 2.65 -6.94 17.52
CA PRO A 174 1.94 -6.45 16.35
C PRO A 174 2.90 -5.74 15.39
N ALA A 175 2.69 -5.89 14.08
CA ALA A 175 3.40 -5.10 13.07
C ALA A 175 3.18 -3.58 13.22
N TYR A 176 2.09 -3.17 13.89
CA TYR A 176 1.72 -1.78 14.09
C TYR A 176 1.22 -1.54 15.52
N ILE A 177 1.78 -0.53 16.19
CA ILE A 177 1.37 -0.11 17.56
C ILE A 177 0.07 0.70 17.55
N ARG A 178 -0.22 1.41 16.45
CA ARG A 178 -1.39 2.28 16.28
C ARG A 178 -2.47 1.58 15.45
N ILE A 179 -3.72 1.86 15.79
CA ILE A 179 -4.88 1.41 14.99
C ILE A 179 -4.91 2.12 13.63
N GLN A 180 -5.62 1.53 12.67
CA GLN A 180 -5.66 2.02 11.29
C GLN A 180 -6.11 3.48 11.17
N SER A 181 -7.13 3.91 11.92
CA SER A 181 -7.63 5.30 11.89
C SER A 181 -6.54 6.31 12.21
N ASP A 182 -5.74 6.05 13.24
CA ASP A 182 -4.65 6.93 13.67
C ASP A 182 -3.53 6.96 12.62
N ARG A 183 -3.21 5.82 12.00
CA ARG A 183 -2.23 5.75 10.92
C ARG A 183 -2.70 6.53 9.70
N ASN A 184 -3.97 6.41 9.34
CA ASN A 184 -4.55 7.15 8.22
C ASN A 184 -4.49 8.65 8.49
N GLN A 185 -4.90 9.09 9.68
CA GLN A 185 -4.82 10.48 10.07
C GLN A 185 -3.38 11.02 10.01
N ALA A 186 -2.42 10.27 10.56
CA ALA A 186 -1.01 10.66 10.53
C ALA A 186 -0.41 10.71 9.11
N SER A 187 -0.97 9.94 8.18
CA SER A 187 -0.62 9.98 6.75
C SER A 187 -1.44 11.00 5.94
N GLY A 188 -2.37 11.74 6.57
CA GLY A 188 -3.26 12.67 5.88
C GLY A 188 -4.25 11.97 4.95
N ILE A 189 -4.76 10.81 5.34
CA ILE A 189 -5.75 10.02 4.61
C ILE A 189 -7.06 10.00 5.40
N ASN A 190 -8.16 10.30 4.72
CA ASN A 190 -9.50 10.13 5.26
C ASN A 190 -9.77 8.66 5.58
N HIS A 191 -10.12 8.36 6.84
CA HIS A 191 -10.30 6.98 7.27
C HIS A 191 -11.49 6.30 6.58
N ASP A 192 -12.60 7.01 6.34
CA ASP A 192 -13.75 6.47 5.61
C ASP A 192 -13.38 6.16 4.15
N TYR A 193 -12.59 7.02 3.50
CA TYR A 193 -12.09 6.75 2.15
C TYR A 193 -11.28 5.46 2.11
N TYR A 194 -10.31 5.31 3.02
CA TYR A 194 -9.50 4.10 3.13
C TYR A 194 -10.35 2.84 3.35
N LEU A 195 -11.32 2.89 4.28
CA LEU A 195 -12.21 1.76 4.54
C LEU A 195 -13.00 1.35 3.30
N ASN A 196 -13.52 2.33 2.55
CA ASN A 196 -14.24 2.07 1.31
C ASN A 196 -13.33 1.46 0.24
N VAL A 197 -12.10 1.97 0.07
CA VAL A 197 -11.10 1.39 -0.84
C VAL A 197 -10.83 -0.06 -0.48
N ILE A 198 -10.47 -0.36 0.76
CA ILE A 198 -10.14 -1.72 1.19
C ILE A 198 -11.33 -2.65 1.06
N MET A 199 -12.53 -2.22 1.45
CA MET A 199 -13.76 -3.00 1.30
C MET A 199 -14.05 -3.32 -0.18
N GLN A 200 -14.01 -2.30 -1.04
CA GLN A 200 -14.31 -2.44 -2.47
C GLN A 200 -13.27 -3.31 -3.18
N LEU A 201 -12.00 -3.27 -2.80
CA LEU A 201 -11.00 -4.18 -3.36
C LEU A 201 -11.17 -5.61 -2.81
N SER A 202 -11.45 -5.76 -1.52
CA SER A 202 -11.54 -7.07 -0.86
C SER A 202 -12.68 -7.94 -1.39
N GLN A 203 -13.83 -7.34 -1.71
CA GLN A 203 -14.98 -8.09 -2.21
C GLN A 203 -14.77 -8.77 -3.58
N TYR A 204 -13.77 -8.35 -4.36
CA TYR A 204 -13.40 -9.00 -5.63
C TYR A 204 -12.28 -10.05 -5.48
N VAL A 205 -11.54 -10.04 -4.37
CA VAL A 205 -10.45 -10.98 -4.10
C VAL A 205 -10.98 -12.32 -3.60
N HIS A 206 -11.97 -12.29 -2.69
CA HIS A 206 -12.53 -13.52 -2.13
C HIS A 206 -13.56 -14.12 -3.09
N THR A 207 -13.55 -15.44 -3.25
CA THR A 207 -14.55 -16.21 -4.03
C THR A 207 -15.90 -16.26 -3.30
N LEU A 208 -16.50 -15.10 -3.10
CA LEU A 208 -17.79 -14.89 -2.44
C LEU A 208 -18.87 -14.56 -3.48
N PRO A 209 -20.17 -14.67 -3.13
CA PRO A 209 -21.26 -14.48 -4.08
C PRO A 209 -21.19 -13.17 -4.88
N PHE A 210 -20.72 -12.09 -4.26
CA PHE A 210 -20.55 -10.81 -4.94
C PHE A 210 -19.55 -10.90 -6.10
N ALA A 211 -18.31 -11.34 -5.86
CA ALA A 211 -17.30 -11.50 -6.91
C ALA A 211 -17.79 -12.41 -8.05
N LEU A 212 -18.40 -13.54 -7.69
CA LEU A 212 -18.93 -14.50 -8.66
C LEU A 212 -20.06 -13.90 -9.51
N SER A 213 -20.93 -13.08 -8.91
CA SER A 213 -22.00 -12.40 -9.63
C SER A 213 -21.45 -11.41 -10.65
N GLN A 214 -20.39 -10.67 -10.29
CA GLN A 214 -19.78 -9.67 -11.18
C GLN A 214 -19.09 -10.33 -12.37
N LEU A 215 -18.39 -11.45 -12.15
CA LEU A 215 -17.78 -12.24 -13.23
C LEU A 215 -18.83 -12.80 -14.21
N ARG A 216 -20.02 -13.17 -13.73
CA ARG A 216 -21.11 -13.66 -14.59
C ARG A 216 -21.76 -12.56 -15.43
N LEU A 217 -21.74 -11.31 -14.94
CA LEU A 217 -22.47 -10.19 -15.52
C LEU A 217 -21.60 -9.29 -16.41
N THR A 218 -20.30 -9.58 -16.52
CA THR A 218 -19.37 -8.73 -17.28
C THR A 218 -18.69 -9.51 -18.39
N HIS A 219 -18.72 -8.96 -19.60
CA HIS A 219 -17.91 -9.42 -20.72
C HIS A 219 -16.78 -8.42 -20.97
N ALA A 220 -15.59 -8.93 -21.32
CA ALA A 220 -14.46 -8.09 -21.67
C ALA A 220 -14.85 -7.11 -22.78
N GLY A 221 -14.53 -5.84 -22.59
CA GLY A 221 -14.88 -4.74 -23.51
C GLY A 221 -16.17 -4.01 -23.16
N ASP A 222 -17.08 -4.62 -22.38
CA ASP A 222 -18.34 -3.95 -22.02
C ASP A 222 -18.11 -2.79 -21.04
N PRO A 223 -18.95 -1.74 -21.07
CA PRO A 223 -18.86 -0.61 -20.15
C PRO A 223 -18.79 -1.01 -18.66
N GLY A 224 -19.53 -2.04 -18.25
CA GLY A 224 -19.51 -2.54 -16.88
C GLY A 224 -18.15 -3.16 -16.50
N ALA A 225 -17.56 -3.94 -17.41
CA ALA A 225 -16.25 -4.54 -17.21
C ALA A 225 -15.16 -3.46 -17.15
N LEU A 226 -15.21 -2.46 -18.04
CA LEU A 226 -14.29 -1.32 -18.02
C LEU A 226 -14.39 -0.53 -16.72
N GLN A 227 -15.62 -0.31 -16.23
CA GLN A 227 -15.84 0.38 -14.96
C GLN A 227 -15.14 -0.38 -13.82
N ILE A 228 -15.35 -1.69 -13.73
CA ILE A 228 -14.77 -2.51 -12.67
C ILE A 228 -13.25 -2.56 -12.78
N MET A 229 -12.69 -2.77 -13.97
CA MET A 229 -11.24 -2.78 -14.21
C MET A 229 -10.57 -1.42 -13.95
N SER A 230 -11.33 -0.33 -14.01
CA SER A 230 -10.81 1.00 -13.67
C SER A 230 -10.67 1.25 -12.17
N LEU A 231 -11.37 0.47 -11.32
CA LEU A 231 -11.40 0.71 -9.87
C LEU A 231 -10.04 0.47 -9.20
N PRO A 232 -9.34 -0.66 -9.43
CA PRO A 232 -8.02 -0.90 -8.82
C PRO A 232 -7.02 0.21 -9.15
N LEU A 233 -7.04 0.70 -10.40
CA LEU A 233 -6.17 1.79 -10.86
C LEU A 233 -6.46 3.08 -10.09
N GLN A 234 -7.74 3.51 -10.07
CA GLN A 234 -8.16 4.73 -9.40
C GLN A 234 -7.93 4.70 -7.89
N TYR A 235 -8.18 3.56 -7.25
CA TYR A 235 -7.94 3.43 -5.82
C TYR A 235 -6.46 3.39 -5.44
N CYS A 236 -5.56 3.06 -6.36
CA CYS A 236 -4.13 3.10 -6.08
C CYS A 236 -3.51 4.50 -6.29
N MET A 237 -4.04 5.31 -7.20
CA MET A 237 -3.43 6.60 -7.58
C MET A 237 -3.18 7.54 -6.38
N PRO A 238 -4.11 7.71 -5.41
CA PRO A 238 -3.83 8.52 -4.22
C PRO A 238 -2.66 8.04 -3.39
N PHE A 239 -2.52 6.72 -3.21
CA PHE A 239 -1.44 6.16 -2.40
C PHE A 239 -0.09 6.28 -3.13
N ILE A 240 -0.06 6.14 -4.45
CA ILE A 240 1.15 6.41 -5.25
C ILE A 240 1.52 7.89 -5.16
N ALA A 241 0.55 8.80 -5.30
CA ALA A 241 0.75 10.24 -5.23
C ALA A 241 1.29 10.67 -3.85
N LYS A 242 0.69 10.18 -2.76
CA LYS A 242 1.15 10.42 -1.38
C LYS A 242 2.55 9.85 -1.14
N ALA A 243 2.88 8.70 -1.72
CA ALA A 243 4.23 8.15 -1.64
C ALA A 243 5.26 9.02 -2.37
N ILE A 244 4.95 9.53 -3.57
CA ILE A 244 5.83 10.46 -4.30
C ILE A 244 6.08 11.71 -3.45
N GLU A 245 5.03 12.30 -2.87
CA GLU A 245 5.14 13.45 -1.97
C GLU A 245 6.05 13.14 -0.76
N GLY A 246 5.77 12.05 -0.05
CA GLY A 246 6.51 11.67 1.15
C GLY A 246 7.97 11.32 0.88
N MET A 247 8.24 10.54 -0.18
CA MET A 247 9.62 10.23 -0.59
C MET A 247 10.38 11.50 -1.01
N GLY A 248 9.70 12.42 -1.69
CA GLY A 248 10.25 13.74 -1.97
C GLY A 248 10.60 14.52 -0.71
N GLN A 249 9.83 14.40 0.39
CA GLN A 249 10.14 15.06 1.66
C GLN A 249 11.36 14.43 2.34
N LEU A 250 11.50 13.10 2.30
CA LEU A 250 12.67 12.40 2.83
C LEU A 250 13.96 12.70 2.04
N TRP A 251 13.86 12.84 0.71
CA TRP A 251 14.99 13.18 -0.15
C TRP A 251 14.70 14.39 -1.07
N PRO A 252 14.73 15.62 -0.53
CA PRO A 252 14.44 16.83 -1.32
C PRO A 252 15.37 17.01 -2.52
N ALA A 253 16.64 16.62 -2.38
CA ALA A 253 17.64 16.68 -3.45
C ALA A 253 17.35 15.75 -4.64
N LEU A 254 16.42 14.80 -4.49
CA LEU A 254 16.01 13.88 -5.56
C LEU A 254 14.71 14.29 -6.26
N ARG A 255 14.10 15.40 -5.83
CA ARG A 255 12.93 15.95 -6.51
C ARG A 255 13.34 16.49 -7.87
N THR A 256 12.60 16.08 -8.89
CA THR A 256 12.66 16.66 -10.23
C THR A 256 11.49 17.62 -10.40
N LYS A 257 11.69 18.69 -11.17
CA LYS A 257 10.57 19.55 -11.55
C LYS A 257 9.65 18.76 -12.48
N MET A 258 8.46 18.45 -11.99
CA MET A 258 7.42 17.79 -12.79
C MET A 258 6.77 18.80 -13.75
N PRO A 259 6.26 18.35 -14.91
CA PRO A 259 5.36 19.16 -15.72
C PRO A 259 4.17 19.64 -14.88
N GLU A 260 3.66 20.85 -15.15
CA GLU A 260 2.60 21.47 -14.35
C GLU A 260 1.32 20.62 -14.31
N ASP A 261 0.93 20.03 -15.45
CA ASP A 261 -0.23 19.13 -15.53
C ASP A 261 -0.03 17.87 -14.67
N THR A 262 1.18 17.32 -14.65
CA THR A 262 1.54 16.16 -13.83
C THR A 262 1.45 16.47 -12.35
N GLN A 263 2.03 17.60 -11.92
CA GLN A 263 1.94 18.06 -10.54
C GLN A 263 0.48 18.25 -10.12
N ARG A 264 -0.32 18.93 -10.95
CA ARG A 264 -1.75 19.17 -10.68
C ARG A 264 -2.53 17.87 -10.49
N LYS A 265 -2.27 16.85 -11.32
CA LYS A 265 -2.92 15.53 -11.18
C LYS A 265 -2.54 14.84 -9.88
N ILE A 266 -1.27 14.86 -9.52
CA ILE A 266 -0.77 14.31 -8.25
C ILE A 266 -1.46 15.03 -7.07
N ASP A 267 -1.51 16.35 -7.09
CA ASP A 267 -2.14 17.15 -6.03
C ASP A 267 -3.65 16.85 -5.89
N LEU A 268 -4.36 16.65 -7.01
CA LEU A 268 -5.77 16.26 -7.00
C LEU A 268 -5.99 14.90 -6.32
N TRP A 269 -5.13 13.90 -6.58
CA TRP A 269 -5.24 12.59 -5.93
C TRP A 269 -4.86 12.63 -4.46
N ILE A 270 -3.88 13.45 -4.07
CA ILE A 270 -3.53 13.71 -2.67
C ILE A 270 -4.73 14.33 -1.95
N LEU A 271 -5.37 15.35 -2.55
CA LEU A 271 -6.55 15.99 -2.00
C LEU A 271 -7.72 15.01 -1.86
N LEU A 272 -7.96 14.17 -2.87
CA LEU A 272 -9.00 13.15 -2.82
C LEU A 272 -8.78 12.12 -1.70
N ALA A 273 -7.53 11.73 -1.43
CA ALA A 273 -7.22 10.88 -0.27
C ALA A 273 -7.50 11.60 1.05
N ALA A 274 -7.23 12.91 1.14
CA ALA A 274 -7.40 13.69 2.36
C ALA A 274 -8.87 14.02 2.67
N ASP A 275 -9.65 14.39 1.66
CA ASP A 275 -11.05 14.79 1.80
C ASP A 275 -12.00 13.59 1.73
N GLY A 276 -11.58 12.52 1.06
CA GLY A 276 -12.41 11.39 0.71
C GLY A 276 -13.43 11.71 -0.39
N VAL A 277 -14.38 10.79 -0.61
CA VAL A 277 -15.35 10.88 -1.73
C VAL A 277 -16.74 11.34 -1.31
N LYS A 278 -16.98 11.57 0.00
CA LYS A 278 -18.26 12.07 0.50
C LYS A 278 -18.32 13.59 0.30
N GLY A 279 -19.05 14.05 -0.71
CA GLY A 279 -19.28 15.48 -0.98
C GLY A 279 -18.61 16.04 -2.23
N ALA A 280 -17.82 15.25 -2.97
CA ALA A 280 -17.14 15.64 -4.22
C ALA A 280 -18.09 15.90 -5.42
N GLY A 281 -19.40 15.97 -5.18
CA GLY A 281 -20.44 16.27 -6.16
C GLY A 281 -21.50 17.24 -5.64
N LYS A 282 -21.15 18.06 -4.64
CA LYS A 282 -21.91 19.25 -4.25
C LYS A 282 -21.33 20.49 -4.89
#